data_AF-A0A7S3DN76-F1
#
_entry.id   AF-A0A7S3DN76-F1
#
_cell.length_a   1.000
_cell.length_b   1.000
_cell.length_c   1.000
_cell.angle_alpha   90.00
_cell.angle_beta   90.00
_cell.angle_gamma   90.00
#
_symmetry.space_group_name_H-M   'P 1'
#
loop_
_entity.id
_entity.type
_entity.pdbx_description
1 polymer ?
#
loop_
_entity_poly.entity_id
_entity_poly.type
_entity_poly.pdbx_seq_one_letter_code
_entity_poly.pdbx_strand_id
1 'polypeptide(L)'
;TASSSLTSAIFQSSEWKTLTSNSEEASGLYPLQRAFVEACTERLCKPLQYMFPENIALDDDGVPVNTGLSLLPSKYDVQRFDENIRQELSLADPKEGGGEFTAVTMIAECVVDMVSQFCDRARNALSGSGDDGYLKDEFTLTESLQHDRKVAAIMYTLQTYLRSGPEKTFIAPYRPSASPQHEEAAEMCLTALQPALDEIDDMVTEVILDPLCRAVNRRLADVMATMHLGVYMDNSAEGFGEDHAAFVQNKMSPMYETIAGNILSKFPPPYASIIASKISAFSIYAFVSNAALVRPLGESARLHITQDLADLELSLEQLVAKGGSSTHLSEISNGKPYAELRGVRQMLFWNGLDVKSKSSQEIAKALLRESWVRDLRPSTIIHYMFSVAPTLLSSPHHTKRVKAEEYAEKLVTLDGSVDHGEEDAWMVTMSCCDAYQQRATSAGAARDGDERIAQILLSLGPELLRRRRH
;
A
#
# COMPACT_ATOMS: atom_id res chain seq x y z
N THR A 1 -40.22 -9.93 41.15
CA THR A 1 -39.38 -8.94 41.85
C THR A 1 -38.62 -9.51 43.04
N ALA A 2 -39.09 -10.53 43.77
CA ALA A 2 -38.33 -11.14 44.88
C ALA A 2 -37.19 -12.11 44.45
N SER A 3 -37.24 -12.66 43.23
CA SER A 3 -36.21 -13.60 42.73
C SER A 3 -34.90 -12.94 42.31
N SER A 4 -34.90 -11.65 41.90
CA SER A 4 -33.68 -10.98 41.42
C SER A 4 -32.80 -10.45 42.56
N SER A 5 -33.35 -10.26 43.77
CA SER A 5 -32.56 -9.81 44.92
C SER A 5 -31.77 -10.95 45.57
N LEU A 6 -32.25 -12.19 45.45
CA LEU A 6 -31.56 -13.40 45.95
C LEU A 6 -30.37 -13.78 45.07
N THR A 7 -30.52 -13.72 43.74
CA THR A 7 -29.40 -13.96 42.82
C THR A 7 -28.32 -12.89 42.94
N SER A 8 -28.70 -11.62 43.00
CA SER A 8 -27.75 -10.51 43.24
C SER A 8 -26.98 -10.67 44.55
N ALA A 9 -27.62 -11.10 45.63
CA ALA A 9 -26.96 -11.36 46.92
C ALA A 9 -25.96 -12.54 46.85
N ILE A 10 -26.25 -13.58 46.07
CA ILE A 10 -25.34 -14.71 45.84
C ILE A 10 -24.09 -14.26 45.09
N PHE A 11 -24.26 -13.48 44.00
CA PHE A 11 -23.14 -12.97 43.19
C PHE A 11 -22.28 -11.91 43.90
N GLN A 12 -22.78 -11.32 44.99
CA GLN A 12 -22.03 -10.37 45.80
C GLN A 12 -21.39 -10.98 47.06
N SER A 13 -21.65 -12.27 47.33
CA SER A 13 -21.11 -12.98 48.49
C SER A 13 -19.58 -13.09 48.44
N SER A 14 -18.95 -13.12 49.62
CA SER A 14 -17.51 -13.36 49.76
C SER A 14 -17.08 -14.69 49.14
N GLU A 15 -17.94 -15.69 49.24
CA GLU A 15 -17.77 -17.03 48.73
C GLU A 15 -17.75 -17.03 47.20
N TRP A 16 -18.68 -16.32 46.56
CA TRP A 16 -18.68 -16.14 45.11
C TRP A 16 -17.45 -15.38 44.64
N LYS A 17 -17.06 -14.30 45.32
CA LYS A 17 -15.84 -13.54 45.00
C LYS A 17 -14.55 -14.33 45.20
N THR A 18 -14.55 -15.30 46.12
CA THR A 18 -13.42 -16.22 46.31
C THR A 18 -13.40 -17.30 45.23
N LEU A 19 -14.57 -17.75 44.77
CA LEU A 19 -14.73 -18.69 43.64
C LEU A 19 -14.36 -18.07 42.27
N THR A 20 -14.61 -16.76 42.08
CA THR A 20 -14.28 -16.01 40.86
C THR A 20 -12.97 -15.22 40.97
N SER A 21 -12.24 -15.37 42.08
CA SER A 21 -10.92 -14.76 42.28
C SER A 21 -9.96 -15.22 41.19
N ASN A 22 -9.42 -14.26 40.43
CA ASN A 22 -8.48 -14.45 39.32
C ASN A 22 -7.06 -14.88 39.77
N SER A 23 -6.92 -15.44 40.98
CA SER A 23 -5.63 -15.91 41.48
C SER A 23 -5.24 -17.20 40.77
N GLU A 24 -4.09 -17.21 40.08
CA GLU A 24 -3.46 -18.40 39.48
C GLU A 24 -3.25 -19.56 40.49
N GLU A 25 -3.44 -19.31 41.77
CA GLU A 25 -3.46 -20.27 42.87
C GLU A 25 -4.70 -21.17 42.84
N ALA A 26 -4.70 -22.21 41.98
CA ALA A 26 -5.33 -23.55 42.09
C ALA A 26 -6.69 -23.73 42.81
N SER A 27 -7.50 -22.69 43.02
CA SER A 27 -8.74 -22.70 43.78
C SER A 27 -9.80 -21.87 43.06
N GLY A 28 -11.05 -22.34 43.06
CA GLY A 28 -12.18 -21.67 42.42
C GLY A 28 -12.56 -22.20 41.02
N LEU A 29 -13.19 -21.36 40.20
CA LEU A 29 -13.70 -21.68 38.85
C LEU A 29 -12.64 -21.59 37.76
N TYR A 30 -11.48 -20.99 38.05
CA TYR A 30 -10.39 -20.78 37.09
C TYR A 30 -9.89 -22.08 36.40
N PRO A 31 -9.69 -23.22 37.09
CA PRO A 31 -9.32 -24.47 36.43
C PRO A 31 -10.38 -24.98 35.44
N LEU A 32 -11.67 -24.76 35.72
CA LEU A 32 -12.76 -25.12 34.81
C LEU A 32 -12.79 -24.22 33.58
N GLN A 33 -12.59 -22.91 33.80
CA GLN A 33 -12.47 -21.95 32.70
C GLN A 33 -11.30 -22.30 31.78
N ARG A 34 -10.12 -22.59 32.35
CA ARG A 34 -8.95 -23.01 31.60
C ARG A 34 -9.19 -24.31 30.83
N ALA A 35 -9.77 -25.33 31.47
CA ALA A 35 -10.10 -26.58 30.80
C ALA A 35 -11.13 -26.38 29.66
N PHE A 36 -12.08 -25.46 29.83
CA PHE A 36 -13.01 -25.07 28.77
C PHE A 36 -12.30 -24.40 27.59
N VAL A 37 -11.42 -23.42 27.86
CA VAL A 37 -10.60 -22.75 26.84
C VAL A 37 -9.74 -23.76 26.09
N GLU A 38 -9.01 -24.62 26.79
CA GLU A 38 -8.17 -25.66 26.18
C GLU A 38 -9.00 -26.57 25.26
N ALA A 39 -10.19 -27.01 25.70
CA ALA A 39 -11.08 -27.84 24.90
C ALA A 39 -11.70 -27.08 23.70
N CYS A 40 -12.00 -25.79 23.86
CA CYS A 40 -12.48 -24.92 22.79
C CYS A 40 -11.41 -24.76 21.71
N THR A 41 -10.19 -24.38 22.11
CA THR A 41 -9.04 -24.26 21.22
C THR A 41 -8.75 -25.56 20.49
N GLU A 42 -8.80 -26.72 21.18
CA GLU A 42 -8.63 -28.03 20.53
C GLU A 42 -9.69 -28.26 19.44
N ARG A 43 -10.97 -28.01 19.73
CA ARG A 43 -12.05 -28.20 18.74
C ARG A 43 -11.93 -27.25 17.55
N LEU A 44 -11.58 -25.99 17.79
CA LEU A 44 -11.37 -24.98 16.74
C LEU A 44 -10.14 -25.27 15.88
N CYS A 45 -9.04 -25.74 16.47
CA CYS A 45 -7.78 -25.98 15.76
C CYS A 45 -7.70 -27.36 15.10
N LYS A 46 -8.48 -28.35 15.55
CA LYS A 46 -8.44 -29.71 14.98
C LYS A 46 -8.64 -29.77 13.46
N PRO A 47 -9.57 -29.01 12.85
CA PRO A 47 -9.72 -28.98 11.40
C PRO A 47 -8.49 -28.45 10.66
N LEU A 48 -7.68 -27.58 11.29
CA LEU A 48 -6.48 -27.01 10.67
C LEU A 48 -5.50 -28.08 10.21
N GLN A 49 -5.43 -29.23 10.92
CA GLN A 49 -4.54 -30.35 10.57
C GLN A 49 -4.80 -30.92 9.16
N TYR A 50 -6.01 -30.74 8.65
CA TYR A 50 -6.42 -31.19 7.32
C TYR A 50 -6.46 -30.05 6.30
N MET A 51 -6.32 -28.80 6.77
CA MET A 51 -6.24 -27.62 5.93
C MET A 51 -4.77 -27.37 5.61
N PHE A 52 -4.45 -27.28 4.32
CA PHE A 52 -3.07 -27.24 3.80
C PHE A 52 -2.30 -28.55 4.07
N PRO A 53 -2.72 -29.68 3.47
CA PRO A 53 -1.96 -30.91 3.63
C PRO A 53 -0.56 -30.73 3.05
N GLU A 54 0.46 -31.20 3.78
CA GLU A 54 1.88 -31.16 3.38
C GLU A 54 2.17 -32.00 2.12
N ASN A 55 1.15 -32.67 1.56
CA ASN A 55 1.29 -33.63 0.48
C ASN A 55 1.14 -32.98 -0.89
N ILE A 56 2.05 -33.39 -1.77
CA ILE A 56 2.15 -33.08 -3.20
C ILE A 56 0.77 -33.26 -3.87
N ALA A 57 0.33 -32.27 -4.66
CA ALA A 57 -0.88 -32.37 -5.46
C ALA A 57 -0.82 -33.63 -6.34
N LEU A 58 -1.86 -34.45 -6.34
CA LEU A 58 -1.99 -35.62 -7.22
C LEU A 58 -2.92 -35.25 -8.39
N ASP A 59 -2.62 -35.69 -9.61
CA ASP A 59 -3.54 -35.53 -10.75
C ASP A 59 -4.69 -36.54 -10.68
N ASP A 60 -5.62 -36.44 -11.64
CA ASP A 60 -6.77 -37.35 -11.76
C ASP A 60 -6.35 -38.84 -11.95
N ASP A 61 -5.09 -39.10 -12.30
CA ASP A 61 -4.50 -40.44 -12.45
C ASP A 61 -3.72 -40.90 -11.19
N GLY A 62 -3.73 -40.10 -10.12
CA GLY A 62 -3.04 -40.41 -8.86
C GLY A 62 -1.51 -40.25 -8.94
N VAL A 63 -1.01 -39.52 -9.94
CA VAL A 63 0.41 -39.19 -10.09
C VAL A 63 0.69 -37.86 -9.41
N PRO A 64 1.78 -37.73 -8.62
CA PRO A 64 2.19 -36.44 -8.07
C PRO A 64 2.44 -35.42 -9.18
N VAL A 65 1.57 -34.41 -9.23
CA VAL A 65 1.76 -33.19 -10.00
C VAL A 65 2.94 -32.46 -9.39
N ASN A 66 4.06 -32.54 -10.10
CA ASN A 66 5.31 -31.95 -9.70
C ASN A 66 5.32 -30.42 -9.98
N THR A 67 4.31 -29.70 -9.50
CA THR A 67 4.25 -28.23 -9.58
C THR A 67 4.96 -27.56 -8.41
N GLY A 68 5.28 -28.30 -7.34
CA GLY A 68 5.93 -27.77 -6.13
C GLY A 68 5.04 -26.84 -5.31
N LEU A 69 3.75 -26.72 -5.62
CA LEU A 69 2.78 -25.87 -4.93
C LEU A 69 1.91 -26.68 -3.98
N SER A 70 1.66 -26.14 -2.78
CA SER A 70 0.84 -26.79 -1.76
C SER A 70 -0.63 -26.86 -2.14
N LEU A 71 -1.34 -27.89 -1.68
CA LEU A 71 -2.79 -27.97 -1.83
C LEU A 71 -3.49 -26.94 -0.93
N LEU A 72 -4.49 -26.25 -1.48
CA LEU A 72 -5.26 -25.24 -0.76
C LEU A 72 -6.59 -25.81 -0.26
N PRO A 73 -7.12 -25.33 0.88
CA PRO A 73 -8.42 -25.75 1.36
C PRO A 73 -9.51 -25.38 0.35
N SER A 74 -10.47 -26.28 0.19
CA SER A 74 -11.62 -26.05 -0.68
C SER A 74 -12.59 -25.04 -0.05
N LYS A 75 -13.50 -24.50 -0.86
CA LYS A 75 -14.59 -23.65 -0.35
C LYS A 75 -15.42 -24.35 0.74
N TYR A 76 -15.61 -25.66 0.61
CA TYR A 76 -16.34 -26.46 1.60
C TYR A 76 -15.59 -26.52 2.94
N ASP A 77 -14.26 -26.65 2.90
CA ASP A 77 -13.43 -26.68 4.10
C ASP A 77 -13.52 -25.35 4.87
N VAL A 78 -13.42 -24.21 4.16
CA VAL A 78 -13.54 -22.87 4.75
C VAL A 78 -14.96 -22.62 5.29
N GLN A 79 -16.00 -23.11 4.61
CA GLN A 79 -17.38 -23.02 5.10
C GLN A 79 -17.59 -23.83 6.38
N ARG A 80 -17.05 -25.06 6.44
CA ARG A 80 -17.10 -25.88 7.65
C ARG A 80 -16.35 -25.20 8.80
N PHE A 81 -15.31 -24.44 8.50
CA PHE A 81 -14.59 -23.62 9.46
C PHE A 81 -15.50 -22.52 10.06
N ASP A 82 -16.24 -21.79 9.22
CA ASP A 82 -17.26 -20.83 9.69
C ASP A 82 -18.33 -21.49 10.56
N GLU A 83 -18.82 -22.66 10.16
CA GLU A 83 -19.81 -23.42 10.94
C GLU A 83 -19.28 -23.78 12.33
N ASN A 84 -18.04 -24.25 12.43
CA ASN A 84 -17.41 -24.56 13.71
C ASN A 84 -17.22 -23.31 14.59
N ILE A 85 -16.73 -22.19 14.01
CA ILE A 85 -16.58 -20.92 14.74
C ILE A 85 -17.92 -20.48 15.33
N ARG A 86 -18.99 -20.52 14.53
CA ARG A 86 -20.33 -20.13 15.00
C ARG A 86 -20.89 -21.07 16.07
N GLN A 87 -20.63 -22.37 15.96
CA GLN A 87 -21.04 -23.34 16.99
C GLN A 87 -20.35 -23.07 18.33
N GLU A 88 -19.05 -22.76 18.33
CA GLU A 88 -18.36 -22.40 19.57
C GLU A 88 -18.85 -21.06 20.13
N LEU A 89 -19.02 -20.05 19.27
CA LEU A 89 -19.55 -18.74 19.70
C LEU A 89 -20.97 -18.84 20.27
N SER A 90 -21.82 -19.74 19.76
CA SER A 90 -23.17 -19.93 20.31
C SER A 90 -23.18 -20.45 21.75
N LEU A 91 -22.08 -21.04 22.24
CA LEU A 91 -21.98 -21.42 23.67
C LEU A 91 -21.98 -20.20 24.60
N ALA A 92 -21.66 -19.01 24.08
CA ALA A 92 -21.74 -17.74 24.80
C ALA A 92 -23.10 -17.04 24.64
N ASP A 93 -24.10 -17.68 24.04
CA ASP A 93 -25.39 -17.05 23.77
C ASP A 93 -26.10 -16.67 25.09
N PRO A 94 -26.49 -15.38 25.29
CA PRO A 94 -27.18 -14.92 26.49
C PRO A 94 -28.47 -15.69 26.82
N LYS A 95 -29.18 -16.22 25.82
CA LYS A 95 -30.43 -16.98 26.03
C LYS A 95 -30.19 -18.45 26.37
N GLU A 96 -29.11 -19.05 25.90
CA GLU A 96 -28.78 -20.45 26.17
C GLU A 96 -28.04 -20.66 27.50
N GLY A 97 -27.91 -19.58 28.30
CA GLY A 97 -27.23 -19.63 29.59
C GLY A 97 -25.74 -19.30 29.50
N GLY A 98 -25.29 -18.63 28.44
CA GLY A 98 -23.92 -18.13 28.24
C GLY A 98 -23.40 -17.17 29.32
N GLY A 99 -24.23 -16.83 30.32
CA GLY A 99 -23.80 -16.11 31.51
C GLY A 99 -23.45 -14.64 31.24
N GLU A 100 -22.33 -14.20 31.81
CA GLU A 100 -21.79 -12.85 31.67
C GLU A 100 -21.01 -12.72 30.34
N PHE A 101 -20.97 -11.52 29.74
CA PHE A 101 -20.36 -11.29 28.42
C PHE A 101 -18.87 -11.67 28.31
N THR A 102 -18.22 -11.96 29.44
CA THR A 102 -16.84 -12.47 29.50
C THR A 102 -16.64 -13.78 28.72
N ALA A 103 -17.67 -14.64 28.64
CA ALA A 103 -17.61 -15.87 27.84
C ALA A 103 -17.46 -15.60 26.34
N VAL A 104 -18.09 -14.53 25.84
CA VAL A 104 -18.01 -14.10 24.44
C VAL A 104 -16.57 -13.74 24.08
N THR A 105 -15.94 -12.88 24.89
CA THR A 105 -14.54 -12.47 24.66
C THR A 105 -13.59 -13.65 24.75
N MET A 106 -13.76 -14.53 25.74
CA MET A 106 -12.90 -15.71 25.92
C MET A 106 -12.97 -16.68 24.74
N ILE A 107 -14.16 -16.96 24.19
CA ILE A 107 -14.28 -17.82 23.00
C ILE A 107 -13.75 -17.10 21.76
N ALA A 108 -13.98 -15.80 21.62
CA ALA A 108 -13.43 -15.01 20.52
C ALA A 108 -11.89 -14.99 20.54
N GLU A 109 -11.25 -14.92 21.70
CA GLU A 109 -9.79 -15.07 21.84
C GLU A 109 -9.30 -16.44 21.34
N CYS A 110 -10.03 -17.52 21.63
CA CYS A 110 -9.70 -18.85 21.08
C CYS A 110 -9.80 -18.87 19.55
N VAL A 111 -10.77 -18.13 18.99
CA VAL A 111 -10.90 -17.96 17.52
C VAL A 111 -9.74 -17.15 16.97
N VAL A 112 -9.28 -16.11 17.66
CA VAL A 112 -8.10 -15.31 17.27
C VAL A 112 -6.85 -16.20 17.19
N ASP A 113 -6.55 -16.96 18.24
CA ASP A 113 -5.39 -17.88 18.25
C ASP A 113 -5.44 -18.92 17.12
N MET A 114 -6.64 -19.40 16.82
CA MET A 114 -6.87 -20.34 15.73
C MET A 114 -6.68 -19.68 14.35
N VAL A 115 -7.14 -18.44 14.16
CA VAL A 115 -6.94 -17.69 12.92
C VAL A 115 -5.46 -17.37 12.72
N SER A 116 -4.73 -17.04 13.78
CA SER A 116 -3.28 -16.85 13.71
C SER A 116 -2.56 -18.08 13.18
N GLN A 117 -2.89 -19.27 13.71
CA GLN A 117 -2.37 -20.53 13.18
C GLN A 117 -2.81 -20.81 11.73
N PHE A 118 -4.00 -20.39 11.33
CA PHE A 118 -4.45 -20.48 9.94
C PHE A 118 -3.59 -19.58 9.04
N CYS A 119 -3.33 -18.33 9.45
CA CYS A 119 -2.47 -17.38 8.75
C CYS A 119 -1.04 -17.92 8.57
N ASP A 120 -0.45 -18.52 9.61
CA ASP A 120 0.87 -19.14 9.55
C ASP A 120 0.93 -20.29 8.54
N ARG A 121 -0.07 -21.18 8.56
CA ARG A 121 -0.16 -22.29 7.60
C ARG A 121 -0.36 -21.79 6.17
N ALA A 122 -1.23 -20.80 6.00
CA ALA A 122 -1.47 -20.18 4.70
C ALA A 122 -0.21 -19.51 4.16
N ARG A 123 0.61 -18.87 5.01
CA ARG A 123 1.92 -18.30 4.65
C ARG A 123 2.88 -19.37 4.17
N ASN A 124 2.92 -20.51 4.85
CA ASN A 124 3.75 -21.66 4.45
C ASN A 124 3.25 -22.36 3.16
N ALA A 125 1.99 -22.14 2.79
CA ALA A 125 1.39 -22.71 1.57
C ALA A 125 1.57 -21.84 0.32
N LEU A 126 2.13 -20.64 0.46
CA LEU A 126 2.42 -19.75 -0.68
C LEU A 126 3.52 -20.31 -1.57
N SER A 127 3.53 -19.86 -2.82
CA SER A 127 4.48 -20.29 -3.85
C SER A 127 5.94 -19.93 -3.56
N GLY A 128 6.20 -18.99 -2.64
CA GLY A 128 7.53 -18.44 -2.35
C GLY A 128 8.16 -17.65 -3.51
N SER A 129 7.42 -17.37 -4.58
CA SER A 129 7.97 -16.78 -5.82
C SER A 129 8.32 -15.30 -5.71
N GLY A 130 7.70 -14.57 -4.79
CA GLY A 130 7.99 -13.16 -4.54
C GLY A 130 7.74 -12.24 -5.73
N ASP A 131 8.38 -11.07 -5.71
CA ASP A 131 8.20 -10.01 -6.72
C ASP A 131 8.73 -10.39 -8.10
N ASP A 132 9.82 -11.17 -8.18
CA ASP A 132 10.42 -11.57 -9.47
C ASP A 132 9.67 -12.71 -10.18
N GLY A 133 8.86 -13.48 -9.43
CA GLY A 133 8.17 -14.66 -9.97
C GLY A 133 6.67 -14.48 -10.25
N TYR A 134 6.12 -13.27 -10.10
CA TYR A 134 4.68 -13.02 -10.16
C TYR A 134 4.13 -12.65 -11.54
N LEU A 135 4.93 -12.00 -12.39
CA LEU A 135 4.47 -11.45 -13.67
C LEU A 135 5.35 -11.87 -14.84
N LYS A 136 4.72 -12.30 -15.94
CA LYS A 136 5.35 -12.45 -17.27
C LYS A 136 5.28 -11.15 -18.07
N ASP A 137 6.02 -11.06 -19.18
CA ASP A 137 6.29 -9.86 -20.00
C ASP A 137 5.11 -8.90 -20.26
N GLU A 138 3.86 -9.38 -20.33
CA GLU A 138 2.66 -8.56 -20.56
C GLU A 138 1.70 -8.48 -19.35
N PHE A 139 2.22 -8.34 -18.13
CA PHE A 139 1.39 -8.38 -16.89
C PHE A 139 0.53 -9.65 -16.78
N THR A 140 0.96 -10.73 -17.43
CA THR A 140 0.26 -12.01 -17.37
C THR A 140 0.66 -12.72 -16.08
N LEU A 141 -0.33 -13.19 -15.33
CA LEU A 141 -0.13 -13.85 -14.05
C LEU A 141 0.61 -15.18 -14.25
N THR A 142 1.69 -15.40 -13.48
CA THR A 142 2.35 -16.70 -13.40
C THR A 142 1.49 -17.72 -12.64
N GLU A 143 1.82 -19.00 -12.75
CA GLU A 143 1.13 -20.04 -11.96
C GLU A 143 1.28 -19.80 -10.46
N SER A 144 2.45 -19.32 -10.04
CA SER A 144 2.73 -18.89 -8.67
C SER A 144 1.78 -17.80 -8.17
N LEU A 145 1.61 -16.71 -8.94
CA LEU A 145 0.68 -15.65 -8.55
C LEU A 145 -0.77 -16.10 -8.63
N GLN A 146 -1.13 -16.96 -9.59
CA GLN A 146 -2.47 -17.53 -9.66
C GLN A 146 -2.80 -18.38 -8.42
N HIS A 147 -1.80 -19.10 -7.90
CA HIS A 147 -1.89 -19.86 -6.65
C HIS A 147 -2.00 -18.95 -5.44
N ASP A 148 -1.09 -17.99 -5.27
CA ASP A 148 -1.09 -17.07 -4.13
C ASP A 148 -2.36 -16.21 -4.10
N ARG A 149 -2.92 -15.86 -5.27
CA ARG A 149 -4.24 -15.20 -5.38
C ARG A 149 -5.37 -16.08 -4.84
N LYS A 150 -5.32 -17.41 -5.03
CA LYS A 150 -6.33 -18.31 -4.44
C LYS A 150 -6.22 -18.29 -2.91
N VAL A 151 -5.01 -18.22 -2.36
CA VAL A 151 -4.81 -18.02 -0.92
C VAL A 151 -5.46 -16.71 -0.48
N ALA A 152 -5.19 -15.59 -1.15
CA ALA A 152 -5.84 -14.32 -0.86
C ALA A 152 -7.38 -14.39 -0.91
N ALA A 153 -7.96 -15.12 -1.87
CA ALA A 153 -9.41 -15.33 -1.95
C ALA A 153 -9.97 -16.15 -0.78
N ILE A 154 -9.21 -17.15 -0.30
CA ILE A 154 -9.55 -17.93 0.90
C ILE A 154 -9.51 -17.03 2.14
N MET A 155 -8.44 -16.25 2.30
CA MET A 155 -8.27 -15.29 3.39
C MET A 155 -9.42 -14.27 3.43
N TYR A 156 -9.78 -13.70 2.29
CA TYR A 156 -10.93 -12.81 2.16
C TYR A 156 -12.27 -13.47 2.57
N THR A 157 -12.45 -14.74 2.18
CA THR A 157 -13.65 -15.50 2.53
C THR A 157 -13.74 -15.72 4.04
N LEU A 158 -12.63 -16.11 4.67
CA LEU A 158 -12.54 -16.26 6.13
C LEU A 158 -12.80 -14.93 6.84
N GLN A 159 -12.20 -13.84 6.37
CA GLN A 159 -12.45 -12.50 6.90
C GLN A 159 -13.94 -12.12 6.84
N THR A 160 -14.60 -12.41 5.73
CA THR A 160 -16.05 -12.15 5.54
C THR A 160 -16.89 -12.97 6.53
N TYR A 161 -16.49 -14.22 6.81
CA TYR A 161 -17.13 -15.06 7.81
C TYR A 161 -16.94 -14.49 9.21
N LEU A 162 -15.72 -14.11 9.60
CA LEU A 162 -15.44 -13.50 10.91
C LEU A 162 -16.22 -12.19 11.11
N ARG A 163 -16.28 -11.31 10.10
CA ARG A 163 -17.05 -10.05 10.18
C ARG A 163 -18.56 -10.28 10.32
N SER A 164 -19.10 -11.32 9.70
CA SER A 164 -20.54 -11.64 9.73
C SER A 164 -20.94 -12.64 10.82
N GLY A 165 -19.97 -13.29 11.45
CA GLY A 165 -20.15 -14.33 12.47
C GLY A 165 -20.95 -13.84 13.68
N PRO A 166 -20.60 -12.71 14.31
CA PRO A 166 -21.34 -12.18 15.46
C PRO A 166 -22.81 -11.92 15.17
N GLU A 167 -23.14 -11.24 14.06
CA GLU A 167 -24.53 -10.99 13.64
C GLU A 167 -25.30 -12.30 13.41
N LYS A 168 -24.68 -13.25 12.69
CA LYS A 168 -25.31 -14.54 12.37
C LYS A 168 -25.52 -15.44 13.58
N THR A 169 -24.69 -15.28 14.61
CA THR A 169 -24.71 -16.13 15.81
C THR A 169 -25.63 -15.55 16.87
N PHE A 170 -25.47 -14.27 17.21
CA PHE A 170 -26.17 -13.68 18.34
C PHE A 170 -27.46 -12.95 17.97
N ILE A 171 -27.60 -12.43 16.74
CA ILE A 171 -28.73 -11.56 16.38
C ILE A 171 -29.72 -12.25 15.43
N ALA A 172 -29.22 -12.76 14.30
CA ALA A 172 -30.05 -13.31 13.23
C ALA A 172 -31.02 -14.42 13.69
N PRO A 173 -30.64 -15.36 14.58
CA PRO A 173 -31.55 -16.41 15.05
C PRO A 173 -32.76 -15.90 15.81
N TYR A 174 -32.69 -14.67 16.34
CA TYR A 174 -33.71 -14.10 17.21
C TYR A 174 -34.52 -12.99 16.56
N ARG A 175 -34.22 -12.55 15.33
CA ARG A 175 -34.99 -11.49 14.68
C ARG A 175 -36.46 -11.92 14.46
N PRO A 176 -37.43 -11.01 14.67
CA PRO A 176 -37.29 -9.61 15.09
C PRO A 176 -37.20 -9.41 16.61
N SER A 177 -37.26 -10.48 17.41
CA SER A 177 -37.25 -10.49 18.87
C SER A 177 -35.84 -10.52 19.51
N ALA A 178 -34.84 -9.94 18.83
CA ALA A 178 -33.50 -9.78 19.40
C ALA A 178 -33.57 -8.82 20.59
N SER A 179 -32.92 -9.17 21.71
CA SER A 179 -32.83 -8.28 22.88
C SER A 179 -31.54 -7.45 22.81
N PRO A 180 -31.45 -6.32 23.52
CA PRO A 180 -30.23 -5.50 23.56
C PRO A 180 -28.97 -6.27 23.98
N GLN A 181 -29.11 -7.31 24.81
CA GLN A 181 -27.99 -8.17 25.21
C GLN A 181 -27.40 -8.97 24.04
N HIS A 182 -28.20 -9.30 23.02
CA HIS A 182 -27.70 -9.98 21.83
C HIS A 182 -26.89 -9.03 20.95
N GLU A 183 -27.32 -7.76 20.87
CA GLU A 183 -26.61 -6.71 20.14
C GLU A 183 -25.26 -6.41 20.83
N GLU A 184 -25.26 -6.27 22.15
CA GLU A 184 -24.06 -6.07 22.96
C GLU A 184 -23.08 -7.26 22.84
N ALA A 185 -23.58 -8.51 22.91
CA ALA A 185 -22.75 -9.69 22.69
C ALA A 185 -22.12 -9.72 21.29
N ALA A 186 -22.87 -9.34 20.25
CA ALA A 186 -22.35 -9.28 18.89
C ALA A 186 -21.27 -8.20 18.72
N GLU A 187 -21.47 -7.01 19.29
CA GLU A 187 -20.50 -5.91 19.25
C GLU A 187 -19.21 -6.25 20.02
N MET A 188 -19.34 -6.83 21.20
CA MET A 188 -18.20 -7.31 21.99
C MET A 188 -17.42 -8.41 21.27
N CYS A 189 -18.12 -9.36 20.66
CA CYS A 189 -17.48 -10.41 19.86
C CYS A 189 -16.71 -9.83 18.68
N LEU A 190 -17.33 -8.91 17.92
CA LEU A 190 -16.66 -8.27 16.78
C LEU A 190 -15.41 -7.51 17.20
N THR A 191 -15.48 -6.78 18.32
CA THR A 191 -14.33 -6.07 18.89
C THR A 191 -13.22 -7.04 19.29
N ALA A 192 -13.57 -8.16 19.93
CA ALA A 192 -12.61 -9.19 20.34
C ALA A 192 -11.99 -9.93 19.15
N LEU A 193 -12.71 -10.06 18.02
CA LEU A 193 -12.21 -10.66 16.77
C LEU A 193 -11.35 -9.71 15.92
N GLN A 194 -11.27 -8.43 16.27
CA GLN A 194 -10.53 -7.44 15.49
C GLN A 194 -9.05 -7.82 15.23
N PRO A 195 -8.28 -8.35 16.21
CA PRO A 195 -6.90 -8.77 15.97
C PRO A 195 -6.78 -9.84 14.88
N ALA A 196 -7.73 -10.79 14.80
CA ALA A 196 -7.74 -11.81 13.77
C ALA A 196 -8.05 -11.23 12.38
N LEU A 197 -8.92 -10.21 12.31
CA LEU A 197 -9.22 -9.50 11.07
C LEU A 197 -8.01 -8.73 10.56
N ASP A 198 -7.29 -8.07 11.46
CA ASP A 198 -6.06 -7.33 11.16
C ASP A 198 -4.95 -8.29 10.70
N GLU A 199 -4.75 -9.41 11.39
CA GLU A 199 -3.73 -10.41 11.02
C GLU A 199 -3.97 -11.02 9.63
N ILE A 200 -5.24 -11.26 9.26
CA ILE A 200 -5.60 -11.69 7.91
C ILE A 200 -5.23 -10.61 6.87
N ASP A 201 -5.56 -9.35 7.14
CA ASP A 201 -5.28 -8.24 6.22
C ASP A 201 -3.77 -7.99 6.08
N ASP A 202 -3.02 -8.02 7.18
CA ASP A 202 -1.56 -7.86 7.21
C ASP A 202 -0.89 -8.99 6.43
N MET A 203 -1.30 -10.24 6.66
CA MET A 203 -0.76 -11.40 5.94
C MET A 203 -0.96 -11.25 4.43
N VAL A 204 -2.17 -10.93 3.98
CA VAL A 204 -2.43 -10.79 2.54
C VAL A 204 -1.68 -9.59 1.97
N THR A 205 -1.69 -8.45 2.67
CA THR A 205 -1.09 -7.21 2.19
C THR A 205 0.42 -7.33 2.08
N GLU A 206 1.10 -7.72 3.17
CA GLU A 206 2.56 -7.73 3.23
C GLU A 206 3.18 -8.86 2.39
N VAL A 207 2.51 -10.01 2.32
CA VAL A 207 3.10 -11.23 1.75
C VAL A 207 2.70 -11.45 0.30
N ILE A 208 1.51 -10.99 -0.12
CA ILE A 208 1.00 -11.22 -1.48
C ILE A 208 0.89 -9.90 -2.25
N LEU A 209 0.18 -8.91 -1.70
CA LEU A 209 -0.10 -7.68 -2.43
C LEU A 209 1.14 -6.80 -2.61
N ASP A 210 1.99 -6.71 -1.60
CA ASP A 210 3.19 -5.85 -1.64
C ASP A 210 4.24 -6.35 -2.65
N PRO A 211 4.62 -7.64 -2.68
CA PRO A 211 5.47 -8.16 -3.74
C PRO A 211 4.85 -7.97 -5.13
N LEU A 212 3.54 -8.16 -5.27
CA LEU A 212 2.82 -7.90 -6.52
C LEU A 212 2.90 -6.42 -6.94
N CYS A 213 2.65 -5.50 -6.02
CA CYS A 213 2.73 -4.07 -6.28
C CYS A 213 4.16 -3.70 -6.70
N ARG A 214 5.20 -4.23 -6.02
CA ARG A 214 6.60 -4.02 -6.41
C ARG A 214 6.89 -4.55 -7.81
N ALA A 215 6.40 -5.74 -8.16
CA ALA A 215 6.57 -6.33 -9.49
C ALA A 215 5.91 -5.48 -10.59
N VAL A 216 4.70 -4.97 -10.34
CA VAL A 216 4.00 -4.07 -11.26
C VAL A 216 4.73 -2.73 -11.38
N ASN A 217 5.11 -2.15 -10.25
CA ASN A 217 5.80 -0.87 -10.17
C ASN A 217 7.16 -0.90 -10.88
N ARG A 218 7.89 -2.03 -10.82
CA ARG A 218 9.14 -2.22 -11.56
C ARG A 218 8.94 -2.07 -13.07
N ARG A 219 7.90 -2.72 -13.61
CA ARG A 219 7.55 -2.63 -15.03
C ARG A 219 7.09 -1.23 -15.43
N LEU A 220 6.34 -0.55 -14.57
CA LEU A 220 5.94 0.84 -14.78
C LEU A 220 7.17 1.77 -14.78
N ALA A 221 8.12 1.55 -13.87
CA ALA A 221 9.38 2.28 -13.81
C ALA A 221 10.20 2.10 -15.10
N ASP A 222 10.32 0.87 -15.61
CA ASP A 222 11.01 0.56 -16.87
C ASP A 222 10.43 1.34 -18.06
N VAL A 223 9.11 1.50 -18.11
CA VAL A 223 8.46 2.28 -19.18
C VAL A 223 8.68 3.77 -18.97
N MET A 224 8.53 4.27 -17.75
CA MET A 224 8.81 5.67 -17.39
C MET A 224 10.27 6.07 -17.64
N ALA A 225 11.22 5.14 -17.48
CA ALA A 225 12.62 5.33 -17.82
C ALA A 225 12.82 5.77 -19.28
N THR A 226 11.94 5.32 -20.19
CA THR A 226 12.01 5.68 -21.61
C THR A 226 11.70 7.15 -21.89
N MET A 227 11.20 7.92 -20.91
CA MET A 227 11.03 9.38 -21.00
C MET A 227 12.36 10.09 -21.32
N HIS A 228 13.48 9.53 -20.86
CA HIS A 228 14.83 10.09 -21.05
C HIS A 228 15.43 9.77 -22.42
N LEU A 229 14.77 8.95 -23.25
CA LEU A 229 15.26 8.51 -24.57
C LEU A 229 14.83 9.42 -25.73
N GLY A 230 14.46 10.67 -25.45
CA GLY A 230 14.24 11.69 -26.47
C GLY A 230 12.79 12.13 -26.67
N VAL A 231 11.82 11.49 -25.99
CA VAL A 231 10.38 11.82 -26.10
C VAL A 231 10.12 13.32 -25.81
N TYR A 232 10.87 13.90 -24.88
CA TYR A 232 10.76 15.32 -24.51
C TYR A 232 11.99 16.16 -24.90
N MET A 233 12.94 15.59 -25.65
CA MET A 233 14.21 16.26 -25.98
C MET A 233 14.27 16.76 -27.43
N ASP A 234 13.36 16.34 -28.31
CA ASP A 234 13.41 16.71 -29.72
C ASP A 234 12.80 18.10 -29.96
N ASN A 235 13.63 19.01 -30.50
CA ASN A 235 13.30 20.40 -30.82
C ASN A 235 12.94 20.61 -32.30
N SER A 236 12.74 19.52 -33.05
CA SER A 236 12.43 19.57 -34.47
C SER A 236 11.02 20.12 -34.71
N ALA A 237 10.91 21.43 -34.89
CA ALA A 237 9.66 22.13 -35.18
C ALA A 237 9.03 21.82 -36.56
N GLU A 238 9.63 20.92 -37.34
CA GLU A 238 9.21 20.59 -38.69
C GLU A 238 8.80 19.11 -38.77
N GLY A 239 7.52 18.85 -38.48
CA GLY A 239 6.91 17.54 -38.70
C GLY A 239 6.15 16.96 -37.51
N PHE A 240 5.33 17.75 -36.81
CA PHE A 240 4.49 17.23 -35.73
C PHE A 240 3.26 16.50 -36.27
N GLY A 241 3.38 15.19 -36.45
CA GLY A 241 2.21 14.29 -36.40
C GLY A 241 1.77 14.09 -34.95
N GLU A 242 0.47 13.86 -34.74
CA GLU A 242 -0.18 13.63 -33.43
C GLU A 242 0.45 12.50 -32.58
N ASP A 243 1.27 11.64 -33.18
CA ASP A 243 1.79 10.40 -32.58
C ASP A 243 2.89 10.57 -31.50
N HIS A 244 3.59 11.71 -31.45
CA HIS A 244 4.77 11.86 -30.56
C HIS A 244 4.47 12.58 -29.22
N ALA A 245 3.29 13.21 -29.07
CA ALA A 245 2.98 14.11 -27.94
C ALA A 245 2.17 13.45 -26.81
N ALA A 246 2.04 12.12 -26.82
CA ALA A 246 1.14 11.41 -25.91
C ALA A 246 1.84 10.20 -25.26
N PHE A 247 2.94 10.45 -24.54
CA PHE A 247 3.67 9.37 -23.86
C PHE A 247 2.76 8.57 -22.95
N VAL A 248 1.92 9.26 -22.18
CA VAL A 248 1.00 8.61 -21.25
C VAL A 248 -0.05 7.83 -22.01
N GLN A 249 -0.71 8.43 -23.01
CA GLN A 249 -1.76 7.75 -23.77
C GLN A 249 -1.22 6.53 -24.55
N ASN A 250 -0.01 6.62 -25.10
CA ASN A 250 0.56 5.59 -25.96
C ASN A 250 1.26 4.47 -25.20
N LYS A 251 1.88 4.78 -24.05
CA LYS A 251 2.67 3.79 -23.28
C LYS A 251 2.06 3.43 -21.94
N MET A 252 1.57 4.40 -21.18
CA MET A 252 1.13 4.18 -19.79
C MET A 252 -0.33 3.73 -19.70
N SER A 253 -1.24 4.42 -20.40
CA SER A 253 -2.69 4.10 -20.38
C SER A 253 -2.98 2.64 -20.76
N PRO A 254 -2.37 2.05 -21.82
CA PRO A 254 -2.59 0.64 -22.15
C PRO A 254 -2.09 -0.32 -21.05
N MET A 255 -1.03 0.05 -20.33
CA MET A 255 -0.54 -0.74 -19.19
C MET A 255 -1.54 -0.70 -18.04
N TYR A 256 -2.10 0.46 -17.70
CA TYR A 256 -3.12 0.57 -16.66
C TYR A 256 -4.40 -0.20 -17.02
N GLU A 257 -4.79 -0.20 -18.29
CA GLU A 257 -5.89 -1.04 -18.77
C GLU A 257 -5.60 -2.53 -18.63
N THR A 258 -4.38 -2.94 -18.98
CA THR A 258 -3.91 -4.33 -18.83
C THR A 258 -3.87 -4.74 -17.36
N ILE A 259 -3.37 -3.87 -16.47
CA ILE A 259 -3.36 -4.09 -15.02
C ILE A 259 -4.79 -4.24 -14.51
N ALA A 260 -5.72 -3.38 -14.93
CA ALA A 260 -7.12 -3.48 -14.54
C ALA A 260 -7.77 -4.80 -15.00
N GLY A 261 -7.52 -5.19 -16.25
CA GLY A 261 -8.08 -6.40 -16.86
C GLY A 261 -7.49 -7.70 -16.33
N ASN A 262 -6.17 -7.77 -16.18
CA ASN A 262 -5.45 -9.02 -15.87
C ASN A 262 -5.16 -9.20 -14.38
N ILE A 263 -5.05 -8.10 -13.63
CA ILE A 263 -4.71 -8.13 -12.20
C ILE A 263 -5.93 -7.75 -11.37
N LEU A 264 -6.42 -6.51 -11.45
CA LEU A 264 -7.46 -6.00 -10.55
C LEU A 264 -8.75 -6.81 -10.63
N SER A 265 -9.20 -7.16 -11.85
CA SER A 265 -10.43 -7.97 -12.05
C SER A 265 -10.39 -9.36 -11.42
N LYS A 266 -9.19 -9.85 -11.05
CA LYS A 266 -8.95 -11.20 -10.56
C LYS A 266 -8.90 -11.28 -9.04
N PHE A 267 -8.75 -10.16 -8.34
CA PHE A 267 -8.69 -10.09 -6.88
C PHE A 267 -10.05 -9.70 -6.29
N PRO A 268 -10.33 -10.08 -5.02
CA PRO A 268 -11.46 -9.53 -4.28
C PRO A 268 -11.45 -7.99 -4.27
N PRO A 269 -12.63 -7.32 -4.29
CA PRO A 269 -12.69 -5.86 -4.43
C PRO A 269 -11.86 -5.06 -3.42
N PRO A 270 -11.81 -5.40 -2.11
CA PRO A 270 -10.97 -4.65 -1.17
C PRO A 270 -9.48 -4.71 -1.52
N TYR A 271 -8.99 -5.88 -1.93
CA TYR A 271 -7.59 -6.06 -2.31
C TYR A 271 -7.28 -5.41 -3.66
N ALA A 272 -8.19 -5.48 -4.63
CA ALA A 272 -8.07 -4.76 -5.90
C ALA A 272 -7.96 -3.24 -5.67
N SER A 273 -8.75 -2.69 -4.74
CA SER A 273 -8.69 -1.27 -4.36
C SER A 273 -7.34 -0.88 -3.75
N ILE A 274 -6.79 -1.73 -2.87
CA ILE A 274 -5.45 -1.53 -2.28
C ILE A 274 -4.37 -1.54 -3.36
N ILE A 275 -4.38 -2.53 -4.26
CA ILE A 275 -3.42 -2.64 -5.37
C ILE A 275 -3.50 -1.38 -6.26
N ALA A 276 -4.71 -0.99 -6.68
CA ALA A 276 -4.91 0.19 -7.52
C ALA A 276 -4.40 1.47 -6.86
N SER A 277 -4.62 1.61 -5.54
CA SER A 277 -4.18 2.77 -4.77
C SER A 277 -2.65 2.85 -4.68
N LYS A 278 -1.98 1.73 -4.36
CA LYS A 278 -0.51 1.66 -4.26
C LYS A 278 0.16 1.92 -5.62
N ILE A 279 -0.35 1.33 -6.69
CA ILE A 279 0.14 1.56 -8.06
C ILE A 279 -0.04 3.03 -8.47
N SER A 280 -1.19 3.62 -8.16
CA SER A 280 -1.47 5.03 -8.53
C SER A 280 -0.55 5.99 -7.81
N ALA A 281 -0.33 5.79 -6.50
CA ALA A 281 0.60 6.61 -5.72
C ALA A 281 2.04 6.51 -6.26
N PHE A 282 2.53 5.28 -6.48
CA PHE A 282 3.84 5.06 -7.09
C PHE A 282 3.97 5.73 -8.45
N SER A 283 2.97 5.54 -9.32
CA SER A 283 2.98 6.06 -10.69
C SER A 283 3.10 7.58 -10.72
N ILE A 284 2.40 8.29 -9.82
CA ILE A 284 2.52 9.74 -9.74
C ILE A 284 3.92 10.15 -9.31
N TYR A 285 4.43 9.59 -8.21
CA TYR A 285 5.75 9.96 -7.70
C TYR A 285 6.87 9.65 -8.70
N ALA A 286 6.83 8.47 -9.31
CA ALA A 286 7.81 8.03 -10.29
C ALA A 286 7.76 8.88 -11.57
N PHE A 287 6.55 9.19 -12.08
CA PHE A 287 6.40 10.03 -13.26
C PHE A 287 6.94 11.45 -13.01
N VAL A 288 6.57 12.05 -11.87
CA VAL A 288 7.03 13.39 -11.48
C VAL A 288 8.56 13.42 -11.32
N SER A 289 9.14 12.43 -10.65
CA SER A 289 10.60 12.34 -10.47
C SER A 289 11.33 12.19 -11.81
N ASN A 290 10.80 11.39 -12.75
CA ASN A 290 11.37 11.27 -14.08
C ASN A 290 11.21 12.56 -14.89
N ALA A 291 10.03 13.19 -14.88
CA ALA A 291 9.78 14.45 -15.58
C ALA A 291 10.71 15.58 -15.09
N ALA A 292 10.96 15.66 -13.77
CA ALA A 292 11.84 16.69 -13.19
C ALA A 292 13.32 16.52 -13.58
N LEU A 293 13.73 15.32 -14.02
CA LEU A 293 15.10 15.02 -14.44
C LEU A 293 15.36 15.29 -15.94
N VAL A 294 14.30 15.58 -16.72
CA VAL A 294 14.41 15.90 -18.16
C VAL A 294 15.19 17.21 -18.34
N ARG A 295 16.27 17.16 -19.13
CA ARG A 295 17.16 18.30 -19.37
C ARG A 295 17.81 18.24 -20.77
N PRO A 296 17.80 19.35 -21.55
CA PRO A 296 17.20 20.65 -21.26
C PRO A 296 15.67 20.65 -21.34
N LEU A 297 15.01 21.43 -20.49
CA LEU A 297 13.54 21.52 -20.50
C LEU A 297 13.09 22.78 -21.26
N GLY A 298 12.76 22.60 -22.55
CA GLY A 298 12.22 23.66 -23.41
C GLY A 298 10.73 23.94 -23.19
N GLU A 299 10.20 25.00 -23.83
CA GLU A 299 8.78 25.36 -23.74
C GLU A 299 7.84 24.27 -24.27
N SER A 300 8.16 23.68 -25.43
CA SER A 300 7.39 22.56 -25.99
C SER A 300 7.38 21.35 -25.05
N ALA A 301 8.53 20.98 -24.48
CA ALA A 301 8.62 19.89 -23.51
C ALA A 301 7.77 20.14 -22.25
N ARG A 302 7.71 21.39 -21.75
CA ARG A 302 6.83 21.76 -20.63
C ARG A 302 5.35 21.59 -20.96
N LEU A 303 4.93 22.00 -22.16
CA LEU A 303 3.55 21.83 -22.62
C LEU A 303 3.20 20.35 -22.74
N HIS A 304 4.09 19.53 -23.31
CA HIS A 304 3.88 18.09 -23.46
C HIS A 304 3.80 17.38 -22.10
N ILE A 305 4.72 17.66 -21.18
CA ILE A 305 4.65 17.10 -19.81
C ILE A 305 3.37 17.54 -19.10
N THR A 306 2.89 18.77 -19.33
CA THR A 306 1.63 19.24 -18.73
C THR A 306 0.42 18.47 -19.26
N GLN A 307 0.41 18.15 -20.55
CA GLN A 307 -0.61 17.31 -21.18
C GLN A 307 -0.54 15.88 -20.63
N ASP A 308 0.64 15.27 -20.61
CA ASP A 308 0.85 13.92 -20.07
C ASP A 308 0.47 13.83 -18.59
N LEU A 309 0.73 14.86 -17.76
CA LEU A 309 0.27 14.89 -16.37
C LEU A 309 -1.27 14.88 -16.25
N ALA A 310 -1.98 15.52 -17.18
CA ALA A 310 -3.44 15.51 -17.23
C ALA A 310 -3.98 14.14 -17.70
N ASP A 311 -3.34 13.55 -18.71
CA ASP A 311 -3.68 12.21 -19.20
C ASP A 311 -3.38 11.13 -18.15
N LEU A 312 -2.33 11.32 -17.35
CA LEU A 312 -1.95 10.43 -16.24
C LEU A 312 -2.99 10.51 -15.13
N GLU A 313 -3.38 11.73 -14.73
CA GLU A 313 -4.45 11.97 -13.75
C GLU A 313 -5.74 11.23 -14.17
N LEU A 314 -6.16 11.37 -15.43
CA LEU A 314 -7.35 10.70 -15.95
C LEU A 314 -7.21 9.16 -15.98
N SER A 315 -6.06 8.66 -16.44
CA SER A 315 -5.82 7.22 -16.55
C SER A 315 -5.79 6.54 -15.17
N LEU A 316 -5.21 7.20 -14.18
CA LEU A 316 -5.16 6.71 -12.81
C LEU A 316 -6.53 6.78 -12.12
N GLU A 317 -7.32 7.83 -12.35
CA GLU A 317 -8.70 7.90 -11.84
C GLU A 317 -9.54 6.72 -12.37
N GLN A 318 -9.38 6.38 -13.65
CA GLN A 318 -10.02 5.19 -14.23
C GLN A 318 -9.50 3.88 -13.63
N LEU A 319 -8.19 3.77 -13.37
CA LEU A 319 -7.60 2.59 -12.73
C LEU A 319 -8.18 2.37 -11.32
N VAL A 320 -8.26 3.43 -10.51
CA VAL A 320 -8.80 3.41 -9.15
C VAL A 320 -10.29 3.02 -9.16
N ALA A 321 -11.07 3.61 -10.08
CA ALA A 321 -12.47 3.26 -10.26
C ALA A 321 -12.66 1.79 -10.67
N LYS A 322 -11.83 1.27 -11.58
CA LYS A 322 -11.84 -0.15 -12.00
C LYS A 322 -11.36 -1.09 -10.89
N GLY A 323 -10.54 -0.61 -9.95
CA GLY A 323 -10.14 -1.33 -8.74
C GLY A 323 -11.27 -1.50 -7.71
N GLY A 324 -12.45 -0.91 -7.96
CA GLY A 324 -13.60 -0.98 -7.05
C GLY A 324 -13.48 -0.06 -5.84
N SER A 325 -12.55 0.90 -5.88
CA SER A 325 -12.47 1.91 -4.82
C SER A 325 -13.59 2.93 -4.95
N SER A 326 -14.16 3.31 -3.81
CA SER A 326 -15.04 4.49 -3.71
C SER A 326 -14.25 5.79 -3.50
N THR A 327 -12.94 5.70 -3.28
CA THR A 327 -12.07 6.85 -3.03
C THR A 327 -11.58 7.46 -4.34
N HIS A 328 -11.52 8.79 -4.38
CA HIS A 328 -10.92 9.51 -5.51
C HIS A 328 -9.39 9.48 -5.47
N LEU A 329 -8.73 9.71 -6.62
CA LEU A 329 -7.27 9.82 -6.66
C LEU A 329 -6.73 10.91 -5.71
N SER A 330 -7.51 11.96 -5.47
CA SER A 330 -7.19 13.05 -4.54
C SER A 330 -7.15 12.63 -3.06
N GLU A 331 -7.71 11.47 -2.71
CA GLU A 331 -7.79 10.97 -1.33
C GLU A 331 -6.73 9.91 -1.03
N ILE A 332 -6.12 9.33 -2.07
CA ILE A 332 -5.11 8.28 -1.95
C ILE A 332 -3.89 8.80 -1.19
N SER A 333 -3.43 8.03 -0.19
CA SER A 333 -2.26 8.36 0.63
C SER A 333 -2.33 9.77 1.25
N ASN A 334 -3.51 10.14 1.75
CA ASN A 334 -3.82 11.47 2.31
C ASN A 334 -3.72 12.61 1.27
N GLY A 335 -3.89 12.29 -0.01
CA GLY A 335 -3.84 13.25 -1.12
C GLY A 335 -2.45 13.78 -1.46
N LYS A 336 -1.38 13.29 -0.81
CA LYS A 336 0.00 13.75 -1.05
C LYS A 336 0.46 13.53 -2.49
N PRO A 337 0.28 12.35 -3.13
CA PRO A 337 0.70 12.15 -4.51
C PRO A 337 -0.05 13.10 -5.46
N TYR A 338 -1.37 13.22 -5.28
CA TYR A 338 -2.20 14.10 -6.10
C TYR A 338 -1.80 15.58 -5.96
N ALA A 339 -1.53 16.04 -4.73
CA ALA A 339 -1.04 17.39 -4.48
C ALA A 339 0.29 17.65 -5.19
N GLU A 340 1.20 16.67 -5.18
CA GLU A 340 2.48 16.79 -5.89
C GLU A 340 2.28 16.90 -7.41
N LEU A 341 1.43 16.05 -8.01
CA LEU A 341 1.08 16.14 -9.42
C LEU A 341 0.56 17.54 -9.79
N ARG A 342 -0.34 18.10 -8.96
CA ARG A 342 -0.87 19.46 -9.17
C ARG A 342 0.16 20.55 -8.95
N GLY A 343 1.07 20.37 -7.99
CA GLY A 343 2.17 21.28 -7.73
C GLY A 343 3.14 21.36 -8.90
N VAL A 344 3.46 20.22 -9.54
CA VAL A 344 4.38 20.17 -10.67
C VAL A 344 3.84 20.95 -11.86
N ARG A 345 2.54 20.83 -12.15
CA ARG A 345 1.89 21.61 -13.23
C ARG A 345 2.07 23.11 -13.02
N GLN A 346 2.04 23.60 -11.78
CA GLN A 346 2.30 25.01 -11.46
C GLN A 346 3.79 25.34 -11.55
N MET A 347 4.66 24.45 -11.04
CA MET A 347 6.10 24.60 -11.07
C MET A 347 6.67 24.76 -12.48
N LEU A 348 6.17 23.99 -13.48
CA LEU A 348 6.67 24.03 -14.85
C LEU A 348 6.63 25.43 -15.47
N PHE A 349 5.62 26.24 -15.12
CA PHE A 349 5.41 27.60 -15.62
C PHE A 349 5.86 28.69 -14.64
N TRP A 350 6.68 28.34 -13.65
CA TRP A 350 7.23 29.32 -12.74
C TRP A 350 8.29 30.19 -13.44
N ASN A 351 8.03 31.50 -13.49
CA ASN A 351 8.83 32.49 -14.22
C ASN A 351 9.73 33.33 -13.29
N GLY A 352 10.02 32.85 -12.08
CA GLY A 352 10.78 33.61 -11.09
C GLY A 352 12.24 33.90 -11.49
N LEU A 353 12.76 33.20 -12.49
CA LEU A 353 14.12 33.35 -13.02
C LEU A 353 14.23 34.44 -14.10
N ASP A 354 13.14 34.87 -14.72
CA ASP A 354 13.14 35.82 -15.85
C ASP A 354 13.78 37.17 -15.50
N VAL A 355 13.67 37.58 -14.23
CA VAL A 355 14.23 38.82 -13.72
C VAL A 355 15.71 38.64 -13.40
N LYS A 356 16.58 38.92 -14.38
CA LYS A 356 18.05 38.81 -14.25
C LYS A 356 18.67 39.70 -13.17
N SER A 357 17.98 40.75 -12.74
CA SER A 357 18.45 41.68 -11.69
C SER A 357 18.27 41.17 -10.26
N LYS A 358 17.45 40.13 -10.03
CA LYS A 358 17.26 39.56 -8.69
C LYS A 358 18.47 38.72 -8.27
N SER A 359 18.87 38.86 -7.01
CA SER A 359 19.90 38.02 -6.41
C SER A 359 19.39 36.59 -6.21
N SER A 360 20.32 35.61 -6.14
CA SER A 360 20.00 34.20 -5.88
C SER A 360 19.20 34.01 -4.58
N GLN A 361 19.46 34.82 -3.55
CA GLN A 361 18.74 34.76 -2.27
C GLN A 361 17.30 35.27 -2.36
N GLU A 362 17.06 36.34 -3.14
CA GLU A 362 15.70 36.85 -3.36
C GLU A 362 14.87 35.87 -4.18
N ILE A 363 15.47 35.21 -5.16
CA ILE A 363 14.82 34.17 -5.96
C ILE A 363 14.46 32.98 -5.09
N ALA A 364 15.40 32.47 -4.28
CA ALA A 364 15.12 31.36 -3.36
C ALA A 364 13.99 31.70 -2.39
N LYS A 365 13.97 32.92 -1.82
CA LYS A 365 12.87 33.39 -0.95
C LYS A 365 11.54 33.52 -1.69
N ALA A 366 11.55 33.98 -2.94
CA ALA A 366 10.34 34.08 -3.75
C ALA A 366 9.76 32.70 -4.05
N LEU A 367 10.60 31.76 -4.47
CA LEU A 367 10.22 30.36 -4.71
C LEU A 367 9.59 29.74 -3.46
N LEU A 368 10.21 29.91 -2.29
CA LEU A 368 9.68 29.39 -1.01
C LEU A 368 8.32 29.98 -0.58
N ARG A 369 7.86 31.07 -1.20
CA ARG A 369 6.55 31.69 -0.93
C ARG A 369 5.46 31.19 -1.85
N GLU A 370 5.81 30.48 -2.92
CA GLU A 370 4.86 29.90 -3.84
C GLU A 370 3.99 28.86 -3.12
N SER A 371 2.67 28.89 -3.38
CA SER A 371 1.71 28.03 -2.68
C SER A 371 1.94 26.54 -2.95
N TRP A 372 2.40 26.19 -4.15
CA TRP A 372 2.64 24.82 -4.58
C TRP A 372 3.92 24.21 -4.01
N VAL A 373 4.86 24.99 -3.46
CA VAL A 373 6.13 24.45 -2.94
C VAL A 373 5.92 23.52 -1.76
N ARG A 374 4.89 23.73 -0.94
CA ARG A 374 4.57 22.85 0.19
C ARG A 374 4.05 21.48 -0.25
N ASP A 375 3.52 21.39 -1.48
CA ASP A 375 2.92 20.19 -2.03
C ASP A 375 3.96 19.33 -2.79
N LEU A 376 5.18 19.85 -2.98
CA LEU A 376 6.26 19.19 -3.71
C LEU A 376 7.35 18.65 -2.79
N ARG A 377 7.95 17.55 -3.22
CA ARG A 377 9.17 17.03 -2.60
C ARG A 377 10.37 17.95 -2.90
N PRO A 378 11.32 18.09 -1.96
CA PRO A 378 12.56 18.83 -2.18
C PRO A 378 13.33 18.35 -3.42
N SER A 379 13.48 17.04 -3.59
CA SER A 379 14.12 16.41 -4.75
C SER A 379 13.50 16.88 -6.07
N THR A 380 12.16 16.86 -6.19
CA THR A 380 11.41 17.33 -7.37
C THR A 380 11.75 18.78 -7.72
N ILE A 381 11.73 19.69 -6.73
CA ILE A 381 12.06 21.11 -6.95
C ILE A 381 13.53 21.27 -7.35
N ILE A 382 14.43 20.57 -6.65
CA ILE A 382 15.86 20.63 -6.89
C ILE A 382 16.20 20.16 -8.30
N HIS A 383 15.67 19.01 -8.72
CA HIS A 383 15.91 18.46 -10.06
C HIS A 383 15.33 19.33 -11.16
N TYR A 384 14.15 19.92 -10.95
CA TYR A 384 13.60 20.91 -11.86
C TYR A 384 14.53 22.12 -12.04
N MET A 385 15.17 22.63 -10.98
CA MET A 385 16.15 23.71 -11.13
C MET A 385 17.36 23.34 -11.99
N PHE A 386 17.77 22.07 -12.02
CA PHE A 386 18.84 21.62 -12.94
C PHE A 386 18.42 21.69 -14.41
N SER A 387 17.12 21.62 -14.72
CA SER A 387 16.63 21.67 -16.11
C SER A 387 16.93 23.00 -16.81
N VAL A 388 17.04 24.09 -16.04
CA VAL A 388 17.35 25.46 -16.47
C VAL A 388 18.79 25.89 -16.12
N ALA A 389 19.58 24.98 -15.56
CA ALA A 389 20.96 25.26 -15.16
C ALA A 389 21.93 25.26 -16.35
N PRO A 390 23.06 25.97 -16.24
CA PRO A 390 24.14 25.92 -17.22
C PRO A 390 24.64 24.51 -17.42
N THR A 391 24.95 24.14 -18.66
CA THR A 391 25.50 22.81 -19.01
C THR A 391 26.76 22.42 -18.22
N LEU A 392 27.53 23.41 -17.80
CA LEU A 392 28.69 23.22 -16.92
C LEU A 392 28.31 22.69 -15.52
N LEU A 393 27.12 23.00 -15.02
CA LEU A 393 26.56 22.40 -13.80
C LEU A 393 26.04 20.99 -14.14
N SER A 394 26.80 19.97 -13.78
CA SER A 394 26.44 18.56 -14.03
C SER A 394 25.19 18.16 -13.23
N SER A 395 24.26 17.45 -13.87
CA SER A 395 23.07 16.93 -13.19
C SER A 395 23.43 15.85 -12.15
N PRO A 396 22.61 15.63 -11.11
CA PRO A 396 22.89 14.64 -10.05
C PRO A 396 23.23 13.23 -10.53
N HIS A 397 22.48 12.70 -11.50
CA HIS A 397 22.74 11.37 -12.09
C HIS A 397 24.11 11.28 -12.79
N HIS A 398 24.55 12.34 -13.48
CA HIS A 398 25.87 12.41 -14.10
C HIS A 398 26.99 12.38 -13.05
N THR A 399 26.83 13.10 -11.94
CA THR A 399 27.79 13.11 -10.83
C THR A 399 27.91 11.73 -10.17
N LYS A 400 26.79 11.02 -10.02
CA LYS A 400 26.75 9.63 -9.52
C LYS A 400 27.15 8.59 -10.58
N ARG A 401 27.40 8.99 -11.84
CA ARG A 401 27.74 8.12 -12.98
C ARG A 401 26.70 7.02 -13.24
N VAL A 402 25.44 7.36 -13.06
CA VAL A 402 24.29 6.50 -13.32
C VAL A 402 23.42 7.13 -14.39
N LYS A 403 22.57 6.32 -15.04
CA LYS A 403 21.58 6.86 -15.96
C LYS A 403 20.46 7.59 -15.20
N ALA A 404 19.69 8.42 -15.90
CA ALA A 404 18.63 9.21 -15.28
C ALA A 404 17.54 8.30 -14.68
N GLU A 405 17.22 7.21 -15.38
CA GLU A 405 16.27 6.19 -14.94
C GLU A 405 16.70 5.49 -13.64
N GLU A 406 17.94 5.02 -13.57
CA GLU A 406 18.49 4.35 -12.38
C GLU A 406 18.59 5.31 -11.18
N TYR A 407 18.76 6.61 -11.46
CA TYR A 407 18.72 7.63 -10.42
C TYR A 407 17.29 7.88 -9.92
N ALA A 408 16.30 7.90 -10.81
CA ALA A 408 14.89 8.09 -10.45
C ALA A 408 14.36 6.95 -9.56
N GLU A 409 14.79 5.71 -9.79
CA GLU A 409 14.47 4.56 -8.94
C GLU A 409 14.98 4.70 -7.49
N LYS A 410 16.03 5.50 -7.26
CA LYS A 410 16.54 5.78 -5.91
C LYS A 410 15.73 6.88 -5.20
N LEU A 411 14.93 7.64 -5.94
CA LEU A 411 14.04 8.69 -5.39
C LEU A 411 12.67 8.14 -4.98
N VAL A 412 12.22 7.10 -5.67
CA VAL A 412 10.92 6.44 -5.43
C VAL A 412 11.16 4.93 -5.41
N THR A 413 11.06 4.33 -4.23
CA THR A 413 11.20 2.88 -4.09
C THR A 413 9.96 2.17 -4.65
N LEU A 414 10.12 0.89 -5.01
CA LEU A 414 9.05 0.11 -5.66
C LEU A 414 7.82 -0.13 -4.76
N ASP A 415 7.93 0.09 -3.45
CA ASP A 415 6.81 0.08 -2.50
C ASP A 415 6.05 1.43 -2.46
N GLY A 416 6.50 2.44 -3.22
CA GLY A 416 5.93 3.78 -3.25
C GLY A 416 6.48 4.75 -2.21
N SER A 417 7.48 4.35 -1.41
CA SER A 417 8.14 5.24 -0.45
C SER A 417 9.05 6.27 -1.14
N VAL A 418 9.08 7.48 -0.59
CA VAL A 418 9.77 8.65 -1.14
C VAL A 418 10.65 9.37 -0.11
N ASP A 419 10.79 8.82 1.10
CA ASP A 419 11.52 9.49 2.19
C ASP A 419 13.02 9.19 2.16
N HIS A 420 13.41 7.99 1.77
CA HIS A 420 14.82 7.56 1.81
C HIS A 420 15.70 8.27 0.76
N GLY A 421 15.13 8.70 -0.38
CA GLY A 421 15.89 9.28 -1.49
C GLY A 421 16.26 10.76 -1.32
N GLU A 422 15.61 11.49 -0.43
CA GLU A 422 15.72 12.96 -0.35
C GLU A 422 17.05 13.45 0.23
N GLU A 423 17.52 12.80 1.29
CA GLU A 423 18.77 13.17 1.93
C GLU A 423 19.95 12.87 1.01
N ASP A 424 19.97 11.71 0.33
CA ASP A 424 21.00 11.41 -0.69
C ASP A 424 20.90 12.41 -1.85
N ALA A 425 19.69 12.67 -2.38
CA ALA A 425 19.50 13.63 -3.47
C ALA A 425 20.03 15.03 -3.13
N TRP A 426 19.85 15.48 -1.89
CA TRP A 426 20.41 16.74 -1.42
C TRP A 426 21.95 16.69 -1.34
N MET A 427 22.52 15.63 -0.77
CA MET A 427 23.97 15.46 -0.70
C MET A 427 24.63 15.44 -2.08
N VAL A 428 24.02 14.79 -3.07
CA VAL A 428 24.49 14.83 -4.46
C VAL A 428 24.42 16.26 -5.01
N THR A 429 23.31 16.96 -4.74
CA THR A 429 23.10 18.33 -5.23
C THR A 429 24.17 19.27 -4.70
N MET A 430 24.50 19.19 -3.40
CA MET A 430 25.60 19.96 -2.82
C MET A 430 26.92 19.68 -3.56
N SER A 431 27.25 18.40 -3.76
CA SER A 431 28.46 18.01 -4.49
C SER A 431 28.48 18.55 -5.93
N CYS A 432 27.34 18.56 -6.62
CA CYS A 432 27.23 19.17 -7.96
C CYS A 432 27.52 20.67 -7.93
N CYS A 433 26.94 21.39 -6.97
CA CYS A 433 27.12 22.84 -6.81
C CYS A 433 28.57 23.20 -6.46
N ASP A 434 29.22 22.45 -5.56
CA ASP A 434 30.62 22.66 -5.19
C ASP A 434 31.57 22.42 -6.37
N ALA A 435 31.36 21.31 -7.10
CA ALA A 435 32.13 21.00 -8.30
C ALA A 435 31.92 22.04 -9.42
N TYR A 436 30.73 22.64 -9.51
CA TYR A 436 30.47 23.74 -10.43
C TYR A 436 31.22 25.02 -10.03
N GLN A 437 31.24 25.40 -8.75
CA GLN A 437 31.98 26.58 -8.30
C GLN A 437 33.48 26.49 -8.60
N GLN A 438 34.07 25.30 -8.44
CA GLN A 438 35.48 25.05 -8.80
C GLN A 438 35.74 25.13 -10.31
N ARG A 439 34.78 24.71 -11.15
CA ARG A 439 34.91 24.76 -12.61
C ARG A 439 34.61 26.14 -13.19
N ALA A 440 33.60 26.84 -12.68
CA ALA A 440 33.20 28.16 -13.14
C ALA A 440 34.27 29.24 -12.82
N THR A 441 35.09 29.01 -11.79
CA THR A 441 36.24 29.88 -11.47
C THR A 441 37.42 29.68 -12.43
N SER A 442 37.49 28.55 -13.15
CA SER A 442 38.59 28.21 -14.05
C SER A 442 38.22 28.29 -15.54
N ALA A 443 36.98 27.99 -15.89
CA ALA A 443 36.40 28.15 -17.22
C ALA A 443 35.51 29.40 -17.21
N GLY A 444 35.91 30.47 -17.91
CA GLY A 444 35.10 31.69 -18.02
C GLY A 444 33.66 31.42 -18.46
N ALA A 445 32.74 32.32 -18.07
CA ALA A 445 31.29 32.20 -18.19
C ALA A 445 30.79 31.50 -19.47
N ALA A 446 30.15 30.33 -19.29
CA ALA A 446 29.45 29.62 -20.36
C ALA A 446 28.13 30.36 -20.66
N ARG A 447 27.82 30.62 -21.94
CA ARG A 447 26.67 31.43 -22.37
C ARG A 447 25.31 30.72 -22.35
N ASP A 448 25.20 29.58 -21.67
CA ASP A 448 24.00 28.74 -21.68
C ASP A 448 23.48 28.53 -20.25
N GLY A 449 22.16 28.55 -20.07
CA GLY A 449 21.46 28.43 -18.78
C GLY A 449 21.62 29.61 -17.81
N ASP A 450 21.02 29.50 -16.62
CA ASP A 450 21.10 30.53 -15.57
C ASP A 450 22.20 30.22 -14.53
N GLU A 451 23.29 30.99 -14.57
CA GLU A 451 24.45 30.84 -13.68
C GLU A 451 24.11 30.94 -12.19
N ARG A 452 22.98 31.54 -11.83
CA ARG A 452 22.55 31.73 -10.43
C ARG A 452 22.05 30.45 -9.79
N ILE A 453 21.72 29.41 -10.57
CA ILE A 453 21.05 28.19 -10.08
C ILE A 453 21.84 27.50 -8.98
N ALA A 454 23.16 27.37 -9.09
CA ALA A 454 23.96 26.73 -8.05
C ALA A 454 23.84 27.45 -6.70
N GLN A 455 23.83 28.79 -6.69
CA GLN A 455 23.67 29.58 -5.48
C GLN A 455 22.23 29.58 -4.95
N ILE A 456 21.23 29.51 -5.84
CA ILE A 456 19.83 29.35 -5.47
C ILE A 456 19.64 28.01 -4.74
N LEU A 457 20.15 26.91 -5.31
CA LEU A 457 20.06 25.56 -4.74
C LEU A 457 20.70 25.48 -3.36
N LEU A 458 21.90 26.05 -3.18
CA LEU A 458 22.58 26.08 -1.87
C LEU A 458 21.80 26.89 -0.82
N SER A 459 21.07 27.93 -1.23
CA SER A 459 20.23 28.73 -0.33
C SER A 459 18.88 28.06 -0.03
N LEU A 460 18.36 27.30 -0.99
CA LEU A 460 17.01 26.72 -0.97
C LEU A 460 16.96 25.37 -0.26
N GLY A 461 17.93 24.49 -0.54
CA GLY A 461 17.90 23.08 -0.11
C GLY A 461 17.73 22.87 1.41
N PRO A 462 18.52 23.55 2.27
CA PRO A 462 18.38 23.39 3.72
C PRO A 462 17.00 23.80 4.23
N GLU A 463 16.36 24.79 3.60
CA GLU A 463 15.03 25.27 3.99
C GLU A 463 13.92 24.32 3.51
N LEU A 464 14.04 23.76 2.31
CA LEU A 464 13.10 22.74 1.82
C LEU A 464 13.12 21.48 2.70
N LEU A 465 14.31 20.99 3.07
CA LEU A 465 14.44 19.84 3.96
C LEU A 465 13.90 20.12 5.37
N ARG A 466 14.13 21.33 5.90
CA ARG A 466 13.59 21.75 7.20
C ARG A 466 12.06 21.75 7.20
N ARG A 467 11.43 22.28 6.14
CA ARG A 467 9.97 22.33 6.01
C ARG A 467 9.30 20.97 5.85
N ARG A 468 10.01 19.95 5.39
CA ARG A 468 9.49 18.58 5.29
C ARG A 468 9.53 17.83 6.62
N ARG A 469 10.45 18.19 7.52
CA ARG A 469 10.58 17.57 8.86
C ARG A 469 9.53 18.08 9.86
N HIS A 470 8.77 19.10 9.50
CA HIS A 470 7.71 19.73 10.28
C HIS A 470 6.40 19.65 9.51
#